data_AF-A0A7J9VGG8-F1
#
_entry.id   AF-A0A7J9VGG8-F1
#
_cell.length_a   1.000
_cell.length_b   1.000
_cell.length_c   1.000
_cell.angle_alpha   90.00
_cell.angle_beta   90.00
_cell.angle_gamma   90.00
#
_symmetry.space_group_name_H-M   'P 1'
#
loop_
_entity.id
_entity.type
_entity.pdbx_description
1 polymer ?
#
loop_
_entity_poly.entity_id
_entity_poly.type
_entity_poly.pdbx_seq_one_letter_code
_entity_poly.pdbx_strand_id
1 'polypeptide(L)'
;MAFAEVAASDSGVTRYNEDTRHWESLRREFIDDLLGGHGIGHLADRAERFGTTLSGVQVVAAVRAPEVFVDGGVVYRRVESELGQVLGRRDVLVCTKDGLLVCLAPASIIDEFVDAVTAVLGAGTPWRMGIGPAQSGPDGAARSFELACNALDIGERLDLPDQVLRDRDLLVYRVLRRDSAALSELVTDVLEPLRATRIGPGPLLETLIAYFMAGGVATAAAQRLGVSVRTVTYRLKRVGELTGYALDNPEEAFTLQVAALGARLIGWLDRGGAT
;
A
#
# COMPACT_ATOMS: atom_id res chain seq x y z
N MET A 1 23.47 -62.06 18.53
CA MET A 1 23.98 -60.79 19.09
C MET A 1 24.36 -59.91 17.91
N ALA A 2 23.40 -59.29 17.24
CA ALA A 2 22.72 -58.03 17.56
C ALA A 2 23.50 -56.81 17.02
N PHE A 3 23.34 -56.58 15.71
CA PHE A 3 23.52 -55.29 15.04
C PHE A 3 22.17 -54.57 15.11
N ALA A 4 22.07 -53.51 15.89
CA ALA A 4 20.90 -52.62 15.91
C ALA A 4 21.28 -51.28 16.53
N GLU A 5 21.99 -50.42 15.78
CA GLU A 5 22.21 -49.02 16.22
C GLU A 5 22.55 -48.07 15.05
N VAL A 6 21.72 -47.97 14.00
CA VAL A 6 21.70 -46.80 13.07
C VAL A 6 20.32 -46.62 12.43
N ALA A 7 19.23 -46.54 13.20
CA ALA A 7 17.88 -46.25 12.64
C ALA A 7 17.06 -45.22 13.43
N ALA A 8 17.58 -44.70 14.55
CA ALA A 8 16.85 -43.79 15.43
C ALA A 8 17.09 -42.29 15.18
N SER A 9 18.06 -41.92 14.32
CA SER A 9 18.39 -40.51 14.05
C SER A 9 17.69 -39.93 12.81
N ASP A 10 17.33 -40.76 11.83
CA ASP A 10 16.75 -40.31 10.55
C ASP A 10 15.22 -40.11 10.66
N SER A 11 14.56 -40.91 11.49
CA SER A 11 13.13 -40.82 11.78
C SER A 11 12.77 -39.61 12.67
N GLY A 12 13.66 -39.21 13.59
CA GLY A 12 13.48 -38.03 14.43
C GLY A 12 13.64 -36.70 13.69
N VAL A 13 14.63 -36.60 12.79
CA VAL A 13 14.83 -35.42 11.94
C VAL A 13 13.73 -35.32 10.88
N THR A 14 13.31 -36.45 10.29
CA THR A 14 12.21 -36.48 9.32
C THR A 14 10.88 -36.08 9.96
N ARG A 15 10.56 -36.63 11.14
CA ARG A 15 9.35 -36.28 11.88
C ARG A 15 9.36 -34.82 12.39
N TYR A 16 10.50 -34.32 12.87
CA TYR A 16 10.66 -32.91 13.24
C TYR A 16 10.48 -31.97 12.02
N ASN A 17 11.02 -32.35 10.86
CA ASN A 17 10.84 -31.59 9.61
C ASN A 17 9.39 -31.66 9.10
N GLU A 18 8.70 -32.79 9.26
CA GLU A 18 7.28 -32.95 8.92
C GLU A 18 6.38 -32.14 9.86
N ASP A 19 6.63 -32.20 11.17
CA ASP A 19 5.91 -31.42 12.18
C ASP A 19 6.12 -29.90 11.97
N THR A 20 7.35 -29.49 11.61
CA THR A 20 7.67 -28.09 11.29
C THR A 20 6.97 -27.62 10.01
N ARG A 21 7.04 -28.41 8.93
CA ARG A 21 6.36 -28.07 7.65
C ARG A 21 4.84 -28.05 7.79
N HIS A 22 4.29 -28.98 8.55
CA HIS A 22 2.86 -29.02 8.85
C HIS A 22 2.44 -27.78 9.63
N TRP A 23 3.22 -27.39 10.64
CA TRP A 23 2.99 -26.17 11.41
C TRP A 23 3.07 -24.90 10.57
N GLU A 24 4.08 -24.78 9.70
CA GLU A 24 4.21 -23.67 8.74
C GLU A 24 3.03 -23.60 7.77
N SER A 25 2.57 -24.76 7.27
CA SER A 25 1.39 -24.84 6.40
C SER A 25 0.13 -24.36 7.10
N LEU A 26 -0.12 -24.79 8.34
CA LEU A 26 -1.27 -24.35 9.13
C LEU A 26 -1.22 -22.85 9.46
N ARG A 27 -0.02 -22.31 9.72
CA ARG A 27 0.18 -20.87 9.96
C ARG A 27 -0.16 -20.09 8.70
N ARG A 28 0.33 -20.52 7.53
CA ARG A 28 0.05 -19.87 6.25
C ARG A 28 -1.44 -19.88 5.93
N GLU A 29 -2.11 -21.03 6.06
CA GLU A 29 -3.56 -21.14 5.90
C GLU A 29 -4.31 -20.20 6.85
N PHE A 30 -3.86 -20.07 8.09
CA PHE A 30 -4.46 -19.15 9.06
C PHE A 30 -4.30 -17.68 8.66
N ILE A 31 -3.11 -17.28 8.22
CA ILE A 31 -2.85 -15.93 7.72
C ILE A 31 -3.71 -15.65 6.50
N ASP A 32 -3.86 -16.63 5.61
CA ASP A 32 -4.64 -16.47 4.39
C ASP A 32 -6.13 -16.30 4.68
N ASP A 33 -6.69 -17.12 5.57
CA ASP A 33 -8.06 -16.97 6.02
C ASP A 33 -8.28 -15.65 6.77
N LEU A 34 -7.37 -15.29 7.69
CA LEU A 34 -7.48 -14.08 8.49
C LEU A 34 -7.43 -12.81 7.64
N LEU A 35 -6.42 -12.69 6.78
CA LEU A 35 -6.22 -11.48 5.98
C LEU A 35 -7.08 -11.48 4.72
N GLY A 36 -7.57 -12.64 4.29
CA GLY A 36 -8.56 -12.79 3.21
C GLY A 36 -10.01 -12.57 3.64
N GLY A 37 -10.28 -12.54 4.95
CA GLY A 37 -11.64 -12.40 5.49
C GLY A 37 -12.49 -13.66 5.28
N HIS A 38 -11.89 -14.84 5.34
CA HIS A 38 -12.55 -16.13 5.20
C HIS A 38 -12.57 -16.89 6.54
N GLY A 39 -13.47 -17.87 6.70
CA GLY A 39 -13.38 -18.82 7.83
C GLY A 39 -13.52 -18.23 9.24
N ILE A 40 -14.24 -17.10 9.37
CA ILE A 40 -14.24 -16.21 10.55
C ILE A 40 -14.57 -16.93 11.87
N GLY A 41 -15.44 -17.94 11.84
CA GLY A 41 -15.94 -18.64 13.04
C GLY A 41 -14.88 -19.38 13.86
N HIS A 42 -13.69 -19.65 13.31
CA HIS A 42 -12.62 -20.39 14.00
C HIS A 42 -11.28 -19.65 14.06
N LEU A 43 -11.23 -18.39 13.59
CA LEU A 43 -9.98 -17.63 13.53
C LEU A 43 -9.46 -17.23 14.90
N ALA A 44 -10.33 -16.92 15.86
CA ALA A 44 -9.91 -16.57 17.21
C ALA A 44 -9.18 -17.74 17.91
N ASP A 45 -9.74 -18.95 17.84
CA ASP A 45 -9.14 -20.16 18.42
C ASP A 45 -7.80 -20.53 17.76
N ARG A 46 -7.68 -20.26 16.45
CA ARG A 46 -6.42 -20.50 15.70
C ARG A 46 -5.37 -19.45 16.03
N ALA A 47 -5.77 -18.20 16.26
CA ALA A 47 -4.86 -17.11 16.59
C ALA A 47 -4.08 -17.39 17.88
N GLU A 48 -4.75 -17.89 18.91
CA GLU A 48 -4.10 -18.25 20.17
C GLU A 48 -2.99 -19.30 19.97
N ARG A 49 -3.20 -20.25 19.05
CA ARG A 49 -2.18 -21.27 18.71
C ARG A 49 -0.93 -20.68 18.08
N PHE A 50 -1.03 -19.51 17.45
CA PHE A 50 0.09 -18.79 16.86
C PHE A 50 0.60 -17.62 17.73
N GLY A 51 0.16 -17.54 18.98
CA GLY A 51 0.66 -16.56 19.96
C GLY A 51 0.15 -15.14 19.75
N THR A 52 -0.97 -14.97 19.02
CA THR A 52 -1.60 -13.67 18.80
C THR A 52 -3.06 -13.67 19.27
N THR A 53 -3.50 -12.54 19.80
CA THR A 53 -4.86 -12.38 20.32
C THR A 53 -5.66 -11.44 19.42
N LEU A 54 -6.73 -11.95 18.81
CA LEU A 54 -7.63 -11.14 17.97
C LEU A 54 -8.70 -10.41 18.77
N SER A 55 -8.82 -10.68 20.09
CA SER A 55 -9.72 -9.96 20.99
C SER A 55 -9.10 -8.62 21.40
N GLY A 56 -9.06 -7.67 20.47
CA GLY A 56 -8.51 -6.34 20.72
C GLY A 56 -8.59 -5.45 19.49
N VAL A 57 -8.26 -4.17 19.68
CA VAL A 57 -8.11 -3.22 18.58
C VAL A 57 -6.71 -3.39 17.99
N GLN A 58 -6.65 -3.87 16.76
CA GLN A 58 -5.44 -4.20 16.03
C GLN A 58 -5.29 -3.31 14.80
N VAL A 59 -4.05 -3.10 14.38
CA VAL A 59 -3.68 -2.45 13.13
C VAL A 59 -2.90 -3.45 12.29
N VAL A 60 -3.11 -3.42 10.98
CA VAL A 60 -2.27 -4.14 10.03
C VAL A 60 -1.40 -3.16 9.26
N ALA A 61 -0.09 -3.43 9.22
CA ALA A 61 0.84 -2.79 8.31
C ALA A 61 1.33 -3.78 7.25
N ALA A 62 1.45 -3.32 6.02
CA ALA A 62 1.96 -4.09 4.89
C ALA A 62 3.11 -3.34 4.22
N VAL A 63 4.21 -4.04 3.97
CA VAL A 63 5.43 -3.49 3.37
C VAL A 63 5.64 -4.09 1.99
N ARG A 64 5.90 -3.22 1.02
CA ARG A 64 6.30 -3.55 -0.36
C ARG A 64 7.74 -3.07 -0.57
N ALA A 65 8.54 -3.92 -1.19
CA ALA A 65 9.90 -3.61 -1.61
C ALA A 65 10.11 -4.16 -3.05
N PRO A 66 11.21 -3.80 -3.74
CA PRO A 66 11.46 -4.30 -5.10
C PRO A 66 11.62 -5.81 -5.16
N GLU A 67 12.20 -6.40 -4.11
CA GLU A 67 12.25 -7.84 -3.92
C GLU A 67 11.04 -8.31 -3.09
N VAL A 68 10.42 -9.40 -3.53
CA VAL A 68 9.28 -10.00 -2.84
C VAL A 68 9.71 -10.62 -1.51
N PHE A 69 8.89 -10.42 -0.48
CA PHE A 69 9.12 -11.05 0.81
C PHE A 69 8.68 -12.51 0.79
N VAL A 70 9.56 -13.39 1.24
CA VAL A 70 9.30 -14.82 1.37
C VAL A 70 9.19 -15.23 2.83
N ASP A 71 8.31 -16.18 3.10
CA ASP A 71 8.14 -16.78 4.42
C ASP A 71 9.47 -17.38 4.91
N GLY A 72 9.81 -17.11 6.18
CA GLY A 72 11.12 -17.47 6.71
C GLY A 72 12.31 -16.84 5.97
N GLY A 73 12.12 -15.76 5.20
CA GLY A 73 13.20 -15.04 4.53
C GLY A 73 14.18 -14.35 5.48
N VAL A 74 15.31 -13.87 4.96
CA VAL A 74 16.31 -13.14 5.77
C VAL A 74 15.73 -11.86 6.37
N VAL A 75 15.01 -11.06 5.56
CA VAL A 75 14.37 -9.83 6.05
C VAL A 75 13.30 -10.15 7.09
N TYR A 76 12.42 -11.12 6.81
CA TYR A 76 11.40 -11.59 7.75
C TYR A 76 12.00 -11.92 9.13
N ARG A 77 13.03 -12.79 9.16
CA ARG A 77 13.68 -13.21 10.42
C ARG A 77 14.36 -12.05 11.15
N ARG A 78 14.96 -11.11 10.42
CA ARG A 78 15.59 -9.93 11.01
C ARG A 78 14.55 -9.02 11.64
N VAL A 79 13.46 -8.72 10.94
CA VAL A 79 12.37 -7.89 11.48
C VAL A 79 11.71 -8.55 12.69
N GLU A 80 11.46 -9.86 12.66
CA GLU A 80 11.00 -10.60 13.85
C GLU A 80 11.99 -10.52 15.02
N SER A 81 13.30 -10.59 14.75
CA SER A 81 14.34 -10.48 15.76
C SER A 81 14.39 -9.09 16.38
N GLU A 82 14.35 -8.02 15.57
CA GLU A 82 14.31 -6.63 16.05
C GLU A 82 13.08 -6.39 16.92
N LEU A 83 11.89 -6.78 16.43
CA LEU A 83 10.65 -6.65 17.20
C LEU A 83 10.67 -7.46 18.50
N GLY A 84 11.22 -8.68 18.48
CA GLY A 84 11.30 -9.53 19.66
C GLY A 84 12.27 -9.03 20.74
N GLN A 85 13.19 -8.12 20.41
CA GLN A 85 14.05 -7.44 21.39
C GLN A 85 13.31 -6.29 22.08
N VAL A 86 12.46 -5.58 21.34
CA VAL A 86 11.72 -4.40 21.83
C VAL A 86 10.45 -4.81 22.57
N LEU A 87 9.76 -5.85 22.08
CA LEU A 87 8.46 -6.27 22.56
C LEU A 87 8.52 -7.68 23.14
N GLY A 88 7.86 -7.88 24.28
CA GLY A 88 7.50 -9.24 24.70
C GLY A 88 6.61 -9.87 23.63
N ARG A 89 6.88 -11.13 23.25
CA ARG A 89 6.32 -11.83 22.06
C ARG A 89 4.79 -12.03 22.01
N ARG A 90 3.99 -11.30 22.79
CA ARG A 90 2.53 -11.45 22.84
C ARG A 90 1.87 -10.34 22.03
N ASP A 91 0.88 -10.72 21.23
CA ASP A 91 0.01 -9.84 20.45
C ASP A 91 0.60 -9.20 19.18
N VAL A 92 1.79 -9.63 18.74
CA VAL A 92 2.37 -9.29 17.43
C VAL A 92 2.42 -10.52 16.54
N LEU A 93 1.87 -10.42 15.33
CA LEU A 93 2.01 -11.42 14.29
C LEU A 93 2.71 -10.81 13.07
N VAL A 94 3.94 -11.25 12.81
CA VAL A 94 4.64 -10.98 11.54
C VAL A 94 4.43 -12.16 10.60
N CYS A 95 4.15 -11.88 9.34
CA CYS A 95 3.93 -12.87 8.29
C CYS A 95 4.29 -12.31 6.91
N THR A 96 4.21 -13.18 5.90
CA THR A 96 4.23 -12.75 4.49
C THR A 96 2.92 -13.12 3.83
N LYS A 97 2.44 -12.25 2.93
CA LYS A 97 1.22 -12.47 2.13
C LYS A 97 1.33 -11.71 0.82
N ASP A 98 1.06 -12.37 -0.30
CA ASP A 98 1.12 -11.77 -1.65
C ASP A 98 2.44 -11.03 -1.96
N GLY A 99 3.57 -11.57 -1.46
CA GLY A 99 4.90 -10.97 -1.60
C GLY A 99 5.17 -9.76 -0.71
N LEU A 100 4.23 -9.39 0.18
CA LEU A 100 4.36 -8.33 1.17
C LEU A 100 4.86 -8.88 2.51
N LEU A 101 5.60 -8.07 3.26
CA LEU A 101 5.84 -8.32 4.69
C LEU A 101 4.72 -7.65 5.47
N VAL A 102 4.02 -8.41 6.29
CA VAL A 102 2.81 -7.97 6.98
C VAL A 102 2.98 -8.12 8.49
N CYS A 103 2.53 -7.11 9.22
CA CYS A 103 2.49 -7.12 10.68
C CYS A 103 1.07 -6.80 11.15
N LEU A 104 0.52 -7.67 11.98
CA LEU A 104 -0.69 -7.42 12.77
C LEU A 104 -0.27 -7.17 14.22
N ALA A 105 -0.62 -6.01 14.76
CA ALA A 105 -0.22 -5.60 16.10
C ALA A 105 -1.16 -4.54 16.68
N PRO A 106 -1.23 -4.37 18.02
CA PRO A 106 -1.92 -3.25 18.62
C PRO A 106 -1.43 -1.91 18.07
N ALA A 107 -2.35 -0.95 17.93
CA ALA A 107 -2.02 0.38 17.39
C ALA A 107 -0.90 1.10 18.17
N SER A 108 -0.73 0.78 19.46
CA SER A 108 0.27 1.37 20.34
C SER A 108 1.70 0.94 20.03
N ILE A 109 1.89 -0.13 19.24
CA ILE A 109 3.22 -0.71 18.97
C ILE A 109 3.57 -0.76 17.47
N ILE A 110 2.80 -0.06 16.64
CA ILE A 110 2.98 -0.10 15.19
C ILE A 110 4.22 0.69 14.74
N ASP A 111 4.60 1.72 15.50
CA ASP A 111 5.76 2.55 15.18
C ASP A 111 7.07 1.77 15.42
N GLU A 112 7.10 0.81 16.36
CA GLU A 112 8.20 -0.12 16.57
C GLU A 112 8.40 -1.05 15.36
N PHE A 113 7.31 -1.43 14.67
CA PHE A 113 7.40 -2.16 13.41
C PHE A 113 7.94 -1.27 12.28
N VAL A 114 7.55 0.01 12.25
CA VAL A 114 8.13 0.99 11.31
C VAL A 114 9.64 1.10 11.52
N ASP A 115 10.07 1.23 12.77
CA ASP A 115 11.49 1.35 13.14
C ASP A 115 12.27 0.07 12.79
N ALA A 116 11.73 -1.10 13.11
CA ALA A 116 12.35 -2.39 12.78
C ALA A 116 12.52 -2.58 11.26
N VAL A 117 11.50 -2.26 10.47
CA VAL A 117 11.58 -2.33 9.00
C VAL A 117 12.59 -1.33 8.46
N THR A 118 12.60 -0.11 9.00
CA THR A 118 13.54 0.95 8.60
C THR A 118 14.99 0.56 8.92
N ALA A 119 15.24 -0.05 10.07
CA ALA A 119 16.56 -0.53 10.47
C ALA A 119 17.05 -1.68 9.58
N VAL A 120 16.16 -2.61 9.20
CA VAL A 120 16.52 -3.80 8.42
C VAL A 120 16.68 -3.51 6.93
N LEU A 121 15.77 -2.73 6.34
CA LEU A 121 15.80 -2.42 4.90
C LEU A 121 16.63 -1.18 4.58
N GLY A 122 16.84 -0.29 5.56
CA GLY A 122 17.54 0.97 5.41
C GLY A 122 16.73 2.04 4.68
N ALA A 123 17.02 3.31 4.99
CA ALA A 123 16.35 4.45 4.34
C ALA A 123 16.69 4.61 2.84
N GLY A 124 17.80 4.01 2.38
CA GLY A 124 18.27 4.10 1.00
C GLY A 124 17.65 3.10 0.03
N THR A 125 16.84 2.15 0.53
CA THR A 125 16.16 1.15 -0.29
C THR A 125 14.76 1.64 -0.65
N PRO A 126 14.28 1.49 -1.90
CA PRO A 126 12.96 1.96 -2.29
C PRO A 126 11.86 0.98 -1.83
N TRP A 127 11.60 0.96 -0.52
CA TRP A 127 10.46 0.27 0.08
C TRP A 127 9.37 1.27 0.49
N ARG A 128 8.15 0.76 0.66
CA ARG A 128 7.01 1.53 1.15
C ARG A 128 6.16 0.67 2.07
N MET A 129 5.55 1.29 3.06
CA MET A 129 4.64 0.68 4.02
C MET A 129 3.29 1.37 3.98
N GLY A 130 2.21 0.59 3.85
CA GLY A 130 0.85 1.03 4.12
C GLY A 130 0.44 0.58 5.52
N ILE A 131 -0.22 1.46 6.27
CA ILE A 131 -0.75 1.15 7.60
C ILE A 131 -2.26 1.37 7.57
N GLY A 132 -3.03 0.30 7.80
CA GLY A 132 -4.47 0.32 7.88
C GLY A 132 -5.01 1.00 9.14
N PRO A 133 -6.34 1.21 9.24
CA PRO A 133 -6.95 1.74 10.45
C PRO A 133 -6.96 0.71 11.58
N ALA A 134 -7.05 1.21 12.80
CA ALA A 134 -7.28 0.40 13.99
C ALA A 134 -8.69 -0.22 13.93
N GLN A 135 -8.78 -1.54 14.05
CA GLN A 135 -10.02 -2.31 13.89
C GLN A 135 -10.06 -3.48 14.88
N SER A 136 -11.27 -3.93 15.23
CA SER A 136 -11.45 -5.01 16.20
C SER A 136 -11.77 -6.35 15.54
N GLY A 137 -11.22 -7.42 16.10
CA GLY A 137 -11.54 -8.79 15.71
C GLY A 137 -10.97 -9.23 14.34
N PRO A 138 -11.26 -10.47 13.91
CA PRO A 138 -10.72 -11.02 12.67
C PRO A 138 -11.13 -10.24 11.42
N ASP A 139 -12.41 -9.88 11.30
CA ASP A 139 -12.91 -9.05 10.19
C ASP A 139 -12.23 -7.68 10.16
N GLY A 140 -11.96 -7.13 11.34
CA GLY A 140 -11.22 -5.90 11.50
C GLY A 140 -9.79 -6.00 10.99
N ALA A 141 -9.10 -7.10 11.28
CA ALA A 141 -7.75 -7.37 10.77
C ALA A 141 -7.74 -7.46 9.23
N ALA A 142 -8.67 -8.22 8.65
CA ALA A 142 -8.83 -8.31 7.19
C ALA A 142 -9.06 -6.93 6.56
N ARG A 143 -9.97 -6.14 7.14
CA ARG A 143 -10.27 -4.79 6.68
C ARG A 143 -9.08 -3.84 6.82
N SER A 144 -8.33 -3.96 7.91
CA SER A 144 -7.11 -3.16 8.13
C SER A 144 -6.06 -3.49 7.09
N PHE A 145 -5.87 -4.78 6.77
CA PHE A 145 -4.96 -5.25 5.73
C PHE A 145 -5.34 -4.74 4.34
N GLU A 146 -6.60 -4.88 3.94
CA GLU A 146 -7.10 -4.38 2.65
C GLU A 146 -6.78 -2.88 2.48
N LEU A 147 -6.98 -2.11 3.54
CA LEU A 147 -6.72 -0.67 3.55
C LEU A 147 -5.23 -0.32 3.58
N ALA A 148 -4.39 -1.14 4.23
CA ALA A 148 -2.94 -1.04 4.14
C ALA A 148 -2.44 -1.27 2.70
N CYS A 149 -2.97 -2.30 2.02
CA CYS A 149 -2.68 -2.53 0.60
C CYS A 149 -3.16 -1.37 -0.29
N ASN A 150 -4.35 -0.84 -0.02
CA ASN A 150 -4.88 0.32 -0.73
C ASN A 150 -3.96 1.55 -0.57
N ALA A 151 -3.42 1.77 0.64
CA ALA A 151 -2.45 2.83 0.90
C ALA A 151 -1.17 2.67 0.06
N LEU A 152 -0.64 1.46 -0.05
CA LEU A 152 0.51 1.17 -0.93
C LEU A 152 0.20 1.53 -2.38
N ASP A 153 -0.96 1.10 -2.89
CA ASP A 153 -1.36 1.35 -4.27
C ASP A 153 -1.59 2.84 -4.55
N ILE A 154 -2.22 3.57 -3.63
CA ILE A 154 -2.38 5.03 -3.72
C ILE A 154 -1.00 5.70 -3.76
N GLY A 155 -0.11 5.30 -2.85
CA GLY A 155 1.25 5.81 -2.79
C GLY A 155 2.00 5.66 -4.11
N GLU A 156 1.85 4.51 -4.75
CA GLU A 156 2.49 4.19 -6.02
C GLU A 156 1.90 5.02 -7.17
N ARG A 157 0.58 5.02 -7.33
CA ARG A 157 -0.09 5.73 -8.43
C ARG A 157 0.06 7.25 -8.35
N LEU A 158 0.10 7.77 -7.12
CA LEU A 158 0.26 9.21 -6.86
C LEU A 158 1.71 9.63 -6.65
N ASP A 159 2.67 8.70 -6.71
CA ASP A 159 4.09 8.97 -6.47
C ASP A 159 4.28 9.81 -5.18
N LEU A 160 3.64 9.36 -4.09
CA LEU A 160 3.71 10.07 -2.82
C LEU A 160 5.13 9.99 -2.25
N PRO A 161 5.67 11.10 -1.71
CA PRO A 161 7.06 11.13 -1.23
C PRO A 161 7.30 10.26 0.02
N ASP A 162 6.25 10.03 0.81
CA ASP A 162 6.37 9.33 2.08
C ASP A 162 6.52 7.82 1.89
N GLN A 163 7.49 7.24 2.61
CA GLN A 163 7.68 5.79 2.68
C GLN A 163 6.61 5.11 3.54
N VAL A 164 6.04 5.80 4.53
CA VAL A 164 5.06 5.22 5.44
C VAL A 164 3.74 5.96 5.31
N LEU A 165 2.75 5.28 4.74
CA LEU A 165 1.45 5.84 4.41
C LEU A 165 0.40 5.33 5.39
N ARG A 166 -0.15 6.24 6.18
CA ARG A 166 -1.22 5.92 7.14
C ARG A 166 -2.57 6.14 6.50
N ASP A 167 -3.48 5.22 6.74
CA ASP A 167 -4.84 5.22 6.23
C ASP A 167 -5.57 6.57 6.43
N ARG A 168 -5.38 7.18 7.61
CA ARG A 168 -5.98 8.48 7.99
C ARG A 168 -5.56 9.65 7.09
N ASP A 169 -4.35 9.59 6.52
CA ASP A 169 -3.83 10.65 5.66
C ASP A 169 -4.33 10.48 4.21
N LEU A 170 -4.96 9.34 3.92
CA LEU A 170 -5.42 8.96 2.58
C LEU A 170 -6.96 8.89 2.45
N LEU A 171 -7.70 9.43 3.42
CA LEU A 171 -9.17 9.36 3.45
C LEU A 171 -9.82 9.95 2.20
N VAL A 172 -9.32 11.08 1.69
CA VAL A 172 -9.83 11.71 0.46
C VAL A 172 -9.70 10.76 -0.74
N TYR A 173 -8.54 10.14 -0.92
CA TYR A 173 -8.31 9.21 -2.03
C TYR A 173 -9.21 7.97 -1.93
N ARG A 174 -9.55 7.54 -0.71
CA ARG A 174 -10.49 6.45 -0.50
C ARG A 174 -11.91 6.82 -0.88
N VAL A 175 -12.35 8.02 -0.52
CA VAL A 175 -13.66 8.54 -0.95
C VAL A 175 -13.73 8.53 -2.47
N LEU A 176 -12.70 9.01 -3.15
CA LEU A 176 -12.63 9.01 -4.61
C LEU A 176 -12.63 7.59 -5.21
N ARG A 177 -11.91 6.64 -4.60
CA ARG A 177 -11.88 5.25 -5.09
C ARG A 177 -13.17 4.46 -4.85
N ARG A 178 -14.02 4.88 -3.91
CA ARG A 178 -15.25 4.15 -3.54
C ARG A 178 -16.25 4.11 -4.70
N ASP A 179 -16.32 5.17 -5.49
CA ASP A 179 -17.11 5.24 -6.71
C ASP A 179 -16.19 5.42 -7.92
N SER A 180 -15.47 4.35 -8.25
CA SER A 180 -14.52 4.35 -9.36
C SER A 180 -15.18 4.57 -10.72
N ALA A 181 -16.46 4.23 -10.86
CA ALA A 181 -17.24 4.48 -12.07
C ALA A 181 -17.50 5.98 -12.25
N ALA A 182 -18.04 6.65 -11.23
CA ALA A 182 -18.25 8.10 -11.26
C ALA A 182 -16.94 8.86 -11.41
N LEU A 183 -15.85 8.40 -10.77
CA LEU A 183 -14.52 8.99 -10.96
C LEU A 183 -14.04 8.84 -12.40
N SER A 184 -14.28 7.68 -13.04
CA SER A 184 -13.89 7.45 -14.42
C SER A 184 -14.71 8.29 -15.41
N GLU A 185 -16.01 8.48 -15.14
CA GLU A 185 -16.88 9.38 -15.90
C GLU A 185 -16.39 10.82 -15.82
N LEU A 186 -16.17 11.33 -14.60
CA LEU A 186 -15.59 12.66 -14.37
C LEU A 186 -14.27 12.86 -15.11
N VAL A 187 -13.34 11.90 -15.01
CA VAL A 187 -12.05 11.99 -15.71
C VAL A 187 -12.24 12.04 -17.22
N THR A 188 -13.14 11.23 -17.76
CA THR A 188 -13.41 11.20 -19.21
C THR A 188 -14.02 12.52 -19.66
N ASP A 189 -15.07 12.99 -19.01
CA ASP A 189 -15.76 14.22 -19.39
C ASP A 189 -14.84 15.44 -19.31
N VAL A 190 -14.01 15.53 -18.27
CA VAL A 190 -13.15 16.70 -18.04
C VAL A 190 -11.85 16.65 -18.83
N LEU A 191 -11.18 15.49 -18.93
CA LEU A 191 -9.80 15.41 -19.41
C LEU A 191 -9.64 14.78 -20.79
N GLU A 192 -10.64 14.08 -21.33
CA GLU A 192 -10.56 13.51 -22.67
C GLU A 192 -10.26 14.55 -23.78
N PRO A 193 -10.77 15.80 -23.72
CA PRO A 193 -10.37 16.85 -24.66
C PRO A 193 -8.85 17.12 -24.73
N LEU A 194 -8.10 16.80 -23.67
CA LEU A 194 -6.64 16.96 -23.64
C LEU A 194 -5.91 15.97 -24.55
N ARG A 195 -6.57 14.89 -25.00
CA ARG A 195 -5.97 13.96 -25.97
C ARG A 195 -5.86 14.54 -27.37
N ALA A 196 -6.72 15.50 -27.72
CA ALA A 196 -6.75 16.11 -29.04
C ALA A 196 -5.54 17.05 -29.32
N THR A 197 -4.65 17.26 -28.35
CA THR A 197 -3.50 18.14 -28.54
C THR A 197 -2.32 17.45 -29.20
N ARG A 198 -1.58 18.20 -30.03
CA ARG A 198 -0.34 17.72 -30.63
C ARG A 198 0.74 17.35 -29.60
N ILE A 199 0.75 18.00 -28.43
CA ILE A 199 1.73 17.70 -27.36
C ILE A 199 1.28 16.52 -26.48
N GLY A 200 0.08 15.97 -26.74
CA GLY A 200 -0.54 14.89 -25.97
C GLY A 200 -1.13 15.36 -24.63
N PRO A 201 -1.87 14.46 -23.94
CA PRO A 201 -2.49 14.76 -22.65
C PRO A 201 -1.48 14.78 -21.50
N GLY A 202 -0.39 14.02 -21.59
CA GLY A 202 0.60 13.83 -20.51
C GLY A 202 1.18 15.15 -19.97
N PRO A 203 1.84 15.98 -20.81
CA PRO A 203 2.42 17.23 -20.35
C PRO A 203 1.41 18.24 -19.79
N LEU A 204 0.15 18.18 -20.24
CA LEU A 204 -0.92 19.03 -19.72
C LEU A 204 -1.39 18.56 -18.34
N LEU A 205 -1.60 17.24 -18.18
CA LEU A 205 -1.95 16.63 -16.92
C LEU A 205 -0.85 16.85 -15.86
N GLU A 206 0.42 16.62 -16.22
CA GLU A 206 1.58 16.91 -15.35
C GLU A 206 1.61 18.38 -14.90
N THR A 207 1.26 19.29 -15.82
CA THR A 207 1.21 20.73 -15.50
C THR A 207 0.10 21.06 -14.53
N LEU A 208 -1.10 20.48 -14.68
CA LEU A 208 -2.19 20.65 -13.71
C LEU A 208 -1.81 20.13 -12.33
N ILE A 209 -1.24 18.93 -12.26
CA ILE A 209 -0.83 18.31 -10.98
C ILE A 209 0.22 19.19 -10.30
N ALA A 210 1.26 19.61 -11.01
CA ALA A 210 2.30 20.48 -10.47
C ALA A 210 1.76 21.85 -10.04
N TYR A 211 0.81 22.41 -10.78
CA TYR A 211 0.15 23.68 -10.47
C TYR A 211 -0.65 23.62 -9.16
N PHE A 212 -1.49 22.59 -8.99
CA PHE A 212 -2.27 22.43 -7.76
C PHE A 212 -1.40 22.06 -6.56
N MET A 213 -0.37 21.22 -6.72
CA MET A 213 0.60 20.95 -5.64
C MET A 213 1.38 22.19 -5.22
N ALA A 214 1.55 23.16 -6.12
CA ALA A 214 2.19 24.44 -5.86
C ALA A 214 1.22 25.51 -5.32
N GLY A 215 0.00 25.13 -4.91
CA GLY A 215 -1.00 26.06 -4.39
C GLY A 215 -1.54 27.05 -5.43
N GLY A 216 -1.55 26.66 -6.71
CA GLY A 216 -2.00 27.52 -7.80
C GLY A 216 -0.95 28.56 -8.24
N VAL A 217 0.33 28.35 -7.90
CA VAL A 217 1.43 29.26 -8.25
C VAL A 217 2.22 28.72 -9.45
N ALA A 218 2.07 29.36 -10.61
CA ALA A 218 2.70 28.92 -11.87
C ALA A 218 4.24 28.93 -11.82
N THR A 219 4.85 29.86 -11.09
CA THR A 219 6.31 29.93 -10.94
C THR A 219 6.88 28.74 -10.17
N ALA A 220 6.23 28.37 -9.06
CA ALA A 220 6.59 27.20 -8.27
C ALA A 220 6.33 25.89 -9.04
N ALA A 221 5.23 25.82 -9.80
CA ALA A 221 4.97 24.69 -10.69
C ALA A 221 6.05 24.53 -11.78
N ALA A 222 6.49 25.64 -12.37
CA ALA A 222 7.56 25.65 -13.37
C ALA A 222 8.89 25.14 -12.79
N GLN A 223 9.24 25.56 -11.58
CA GLN A 223 10.42 25.06 -10.86
C GLN A 223 10.33 23.56 -10.61
N ARG A 224 9.16 23.05 -10.17
CA ARG A 224 8.95 21.61 -9.95
C ARG A 224 9.06 20.78 -11.23
N LEU A 225 8.60 21.31 -12.36
CA LEU A 225 8.62 20.64 -13.66
C LEU A 225 9.95 20.81 -14.42
N GLY A 226 10.85 21.69 -13.98
CA GLY A 226 12.08 22.00 -14.71
C GLY A 226 11.84 22.70 -16.06
N VAL A 227 10.75 23.47 -16.19
CA VAL A 227 10.39 24.21 -17.42
C VAL A 227 10.25 25.71 -17.16
N SER A 228 10.10 26.51 -18.21
CA SER A 228 9.87 27.95 -18.06
C SER A 228 8.46 28.24 -17.54
N VAL A 229 8.30 29.35 -16.79
CA VAL A 229 6.98 29.83 -16.35
C VAL A 229 6.04 30.06 -17.54
N ARG A 230 6.56 30.57 -18.66
CA ARG A 230 5.81 30.76 -19.91
C ARG A 230 5.22 29.45 -20.43
N THR A 231 5.98 28.36 -20.35
CA THR A 231 5.53 27.02 -20.73
C THR A 231 4.37 26.57 -19.85
N VAL A 232 4.48 26.74 -18.53
CA VAL A 232 3.39 26.42 -17.60
C VAL A 232 2.14 27.24 -17.90
N THR A 233 2.26 28.57 -17.99
CA THR A 233 1.12 29.45 -18.28
C THR A 233 0.47 29.10 -19.61
N TYR A 234 1.26 28.81 -20.64
CA TYR A 234 0.74 28.37 -21.94
C TYR A 234 -0.06 27.06 -21.83
N ARG A 235 0.50 26.05 -21.14
CA ARG A 235 -0.16 24.75 -20.96
C ARG A 235 -1.44 24.87 -20.14
N LEU A 236 -1.44 25.66 -19.06
CA LEU A 236 -2.63 25.93 -18.25
C LEU A 236 -3.73 26.65 -19.04
N LYS A 237 -3.36 27.67 -19.83
CA LYS A 237 -4.30 28.32 -20.75
C LYS A 237 -4.88 27.32 -21.74
N ARG A 238 -4.02 26.44 -22.29
CA ARG A 238 -4.45 25.42 -23.24
C ARG A 238 -5.41 24.40 -22.62
N VAL A 239 -5.21 24.02 -21.36
CA VAL A 239 -6.18 23.19 -20.62
C VAL A 239 -7.54 23.89 -20.57
N GLY A 240 -7.59 25.16 -20.16
CA GLY A 240 -8.86 25.88 -20.08
C GLY A 240 -9.57 26.00 -21.44
N GLU A 241 -8.82 26.28 -22.51
CA GLU A 241 -9.36 26.33 -23.88
C GLU A 241 -9.97 25.00 -24.36
N LEU A 242 -9.39 23.86 -23.94
CA LEU A 242 -9.81 22.53 -24.40
C LEU A 242 -10.94 21.93 -23.56
N THR A 243 -10.86 22.13 -22.25
CA THR A 243 -11.77 21.53 -21.29
C THR A 243 -12.99 22.41 -21.01
N GLY A 244 -12.89 23.71 -21.29
CA GLY A 244 -13.91 24.70 -20.95
C GLY A 244 -13.89 25.15 -19.49
N TYR A 245 -13.02 24.57 -18.65
CA TYR A 245 -12.90 24.92 -17.23
C TYR A 245 -11.86 26.02 -16.99
N ALA A 246 -12.24 27.03 -16.24
CA ALA A 246 -11.42 28.17 -15.85
C ALA A 246 -10.66 27.88 -14.54
N LEU A 247 -9.35 28.14 -14.54
CA LEU A 247 -8.47 27.92 -13.38
C LEU A 247 -8.59 29.01 -12.31
N ASP A 248 -9.17 30.16 -12.65
CA ASP A 248 -9.44 31.27 -11.73
C ASP A 248 -10.84 31.21 -11.10
N ASN A 249 -11.72 30.34 -11.59
CA ASN A 249 -12.97 29.98 -10.91
C ASN A 249 -12.69 28.84 -9.91
N PRO A 250 -12.92 29.02 -8.59
CA PRO A 250 -12.64 28.00 -7.59
C PRO A 250 -13.35 26.65 -7.80
N GLU A 251 -14.60 26.66 -8.27
CA GLU A 251 -15.40 25.44 -8.47
C GLU A 251 -14.91 24.64 -9.69
N GLU A 252 -14.61 25.34 -10.77
CA GLU A 252 -14.07 24.76 -12.00
C GLU A 252 -12.63 24.27 -11.80
N ALA A 253 -11.81 25.05 -11.08
CA ALA A 253 -10.47 24.64 -10.70
C ALA A 253 -10.48 23.40 -9.78
N PHE A 254 -11.42 23.31 -8.84
CA PHE A 254 -11.61 22.12 -8.01
C PHE A 254 -12.00 20.90 -8.87
N THR A 255 -12.88 21.08 -9.86
CA THR A 255 -13.25 20.03 -10.81
C THR A 255 -12.04 19.51 -11.57
N LEU A 256 -11.21 20.42 -12.12
CA LEU A 256 -9.95 20.06 -12.77
C LEU A 256 -8.98 19.35 -11.83
N GLN A 257 -8.89 19.78 -10.56
CA GLN A 257 -8.02 19.16 -9.57
C GLN A 257 -8.44 17.73 -9.25
N VAL A 258 -9.74 17.49 -9.02
CA VAL A 258 -10.29 16.16 -8.75
C VAL A 258 -10.14 15.26 -9.97
N ALA A 259 -10.43 15.77 -11.17
CA ALA A 259 -10.22 15.01 -12.40
C ALA A 259 -8.74 14.66 -12.62
N ALA A 260 -7.81 15.60 -12.41
CA ALA A 260 -6.38 15.35 -12.57
C ALA A 260 -5.86 14.30 -11.57
N LEU A 261 -6.31 14.40 -10.32
CA LEU A 261 -6.00 13.41 -9.29
C LEU A 261 -6.62 12.04 -9.62
N GLY A 262 -7.89 12.04 -10.03
CA GLY A 262 -8.62 10.87 -10.48
C GLY A 262 -7.89 10.16 -11.60
N ALA A 263 -7.46 10.89 -12.64
CA ALA A 263 -6.72 10.36 -13.78
C ALA A 263 -5.47 9.58 -13.36
N ARG A 264 -4.72 10.05 -12.36
CA ARG A 264 -3.59 9.30 -11.79
C ARG A 264 -4.06 8.06 -11.01
N LEU A 265 -5.05 8.24 -10.13
CA LEU A 265 -5.65 7.17 -9.34
C LEU A 265 -6.29 6.07 -10.18
N ILE A 266 -6.58 6.30 -11.45
CA ILE A 266 -7.20 5.32 -12.34
C ILE A 266 -6.32 4.98 -13.56
N GLY A 267 -5.09 5.47 -13.65
CA GLY A 267 -4.17 5.17 -14.76
C GLY A 267 -4.73 5.59 -16.12
N TRP A 268 -5.33 6.77 -16.21
CA TRP A 268 -6.01 7.23 -17.43
C TRP A 268 -5.06 7.43 -18.61
N LEU A 269 -3.81 7.85 -18.37
CA LEU A 269 -2.81 7.99 -19.45
C LEU A 269 -2.48 6.63 -20.09
N ASP A 270 -2.40 5.57 -19.28
CA ASP A 270 -2.04 4.22 -19.73
C ASP A 270 -3.13 3.59 -20.61
N ARG A 271 -4.39 4.01 -20.43
CA ARG A 271 -5.56 3.47 -21.14
C ARG A 271 -5.75 3.99 -22.57
N GLY A 272 -4.99 5.01 -23.00
CA GLY A 272 -5.13 5.62 -24.32
C GLY A 272 -4.24 5.06 -25.43
N GLY A 273 -3.47 4.00 -25.16
CA GLY A 273 -2.58 3.36 -26.12
C GLY A 273 -3.20 2.19 -26.90
N ALA A 274 -4.46 1.85 -26.63
CA ALA A 274 -5.18 0.76 -27.28
C ALA A 274 -6.24 1.32 -28.25
N THR A 275 -5.80 1.81 -29.39
CA THR A 275 -6.62 1.99 -30.60
C THR A 275 -5.80 1.60 -31.81
#